data_AF-A0A093Q2H3-F1
#
_entry.id   AF-A0A093Q2H3-F1
#
_cell.length_a   1.000
_cell.length_b   1.000
_cell.length_c   1.000
_cell.angle_alpha   90.00
_cell.angle_beta   90.00
_cell.angle_gamma   90.00
#
_symmetry.space_group_name_H-M   'P 1'
#
loop_
_entity.id
_entity.type
_entity.pdbx_description
1 polymer ?
#
loop_
_entity_poly.entity_id
_entity_poly.type
_entity_poly.pdbx_seq_one_letter_code
_entity_poly.pdbx_strand_id
1 'polypeptide(L)'
;WVFLYEKGYQSQDSIVSSVSVKLKGLTLTNESVMGLHIWDVVDYVFPPQGDSSFVVMTNFIVTPGQKQGTCPELPDAGPCSQDSDCNKGKYSRQGQGLMTGKCVHFNSSVKTCEIFGWCPVEVDDHVPSPALLSEAEKFTLFIKNSITFPRFKVSRRNLVESVTKQYLKKCTYHKVTDSLCPVFDLGYIVKESGQNFTFLAVKGGVVGITIDWNCDLDWPVRYCKPIYQFHGLYNDDSNVSPGFNFRYAKYYKEDGMDKRTLYKVFGIRFDILVNGKAGKFDIIPTMTTIGSGIGIFGVASVLCDLLLLHFLQGRDYYKQKKFKYAEQEP
;
A
#
# COMPACT_ATOMS: atom_id res chain seq x y z
N TRP A 1 -1.84 36.21 0.49
CA TRP A 1 -2.13 34.80 0.80
C TRP A 1 -2.86 34.11 -0.36
N VAL A 2 -4.15 34.37 -0.57
CA VAL A 2 -5.00 33.68 -1.57
C VAL A 2 -4.41 33.66 -2.98
N PHE A 3 -3.91 34.80 -3.47
CA PHE A 3 -3.41 34.86 -4.84
C PHE A 3 -2.06 34.16 -5.01
N LEU A 4 -1.07 34.45 -4.14
CA LEU A 4 0.31 33.97 -4.32
C LEU A 4 0.59 32.61 -3.65
N TYR A 5 0.10 32.40 -2.42
CA TYR A 5 0.41 31.19 -1.64
C TYR A 5 -0.51 30.03 -2.04
N GLU A 6 -1.83 30.28 -2.06
CA GLU A 6 -2.83 29.28 -2.50
C GLU A 6 -2.93 29.18 -4.03
N LYS A 7 -2.22 30.05 -4.76
CA LYS A 7 -2.23 30.12 -6.22
C LYS A 7 -3.64 30.22 -6.81
N GLY A 8 -4.49 31.08 -6.25
CA GLY A 8 -5.88 31.27 -6.71
C GLY A 8 -6.04 31.75 -8.16
N TYR A 9 -4.94 32.07 -8.85
CA TYR A 9 -4.91 32.39 -10.28
C TYR A 9 -4.74 31.16 -11.19
N GLN A 10 -4.51 29.98 -10.61
CA GLN A 10 -4.34 28.74 -11.36
C GLN A 10 -5.62 27.92 -11.37
N SER A 11 -5.91 27.33 -12.53
CA SER A 11 -6.77 26.16 -12.58
C SER A 11 -5.99 24.94 -12.11
N GLN A 12 -6.67 24.01 -11.46
CA GLN A 12 -6.08 22.75 -10.99
C GLN A 12 -6.57 21.55 -11.83
N ASP A 13 -5.70 20.54 -11.94
CA ASP A 13 -6.01 19.25 -12.55
C ASP A 13 -5.41 18.11 -11.71
N SER A 14 -6.13 17.00 -11.66
CA SER A 14 -5.71 15.76 -11.01
C SER A 14 -4.98 14.86 -12.02
N ILE A 15 -4.10 14.00 -11.52
CA ILE A 15 -3.39 13.04 -12.38
C ILE A 15 -4.24 11.84 -12.76
N VAL A 16 -3.95 11.30 -13.94
CA VAL A 16 -4.18 9.90 -14.30
C VAL A 16 -2.82 9.22 -14.35
N SER A 17 -2.63 8.13 -13.60
CA SER A 17 -1.35 7.45 -13.45
C SER A 17 -1.36 6.01 -13.94
N SER A 18 -0.20 5.54 -14.40
CA SER A 18 0.09 4.14 -14.65
C SER A 18 1.43 3.78 -14.02
N VAL A 19 1.47 2.66 -13.31
CA VAL A 19 2.66 2.13 -12.65
C VAL A 19 2.96 0.76 -13.21
N SER A 20 4.25 0.49 -13.41
CA SER A 20 4.75 -0.85 -13.69
C SER A 20 6.03 -1.07 -12.91
N VAL A 21 6.11 -2.21 -12.23
CA VAL A 21 7.28 -2.55 -11.42
C VAL A 21 8.06 -3.71 -12.01
N LYS A 22 9.35 -3.75 -11.71
CA LYS A 22 10.21 -4.89 -12.00
C LYS A 22 11.16 -5.12 -10.85
N LEU A 23 11.09 -6.29 -10.24
CA LEU A 23 12.04 -6.70 -9.22
C LEU A 23 13.22 -7.47 -9.82
N LYS A 24 14.34 -7.43 -9.12
CA LYS A 24 15.51 -8.27 -9.38
C LYS A 24 16.17 -8.67 -8.06
N GLY A 25 16.54 -9.94 -8.00
CA GLY A 25 17.17 -10.55 -6.86
C GLY A 25 17.18 -12.06 -7.03
N LEU A 26 18.19 -12.72 -6.48
CA LEU A 26 18.28 -14.16 -6.41
C LEU A 26 18.59 -14.52 -4.97
N THR A 27 17.97 -15.58 -4.47
CA THR A 27 18.31 -16.12 -3.16
C THR A 27 18.29 -17.64 -3.21
N LEU A 28 18.95 -18.25 -2.24
CA LEU A 28 19.12 -19.68 -2.15
C LEU A 28 18.63 -20.11 -0.76
N THR A 29 17.84 -21.17 -0.73
CA THR A 29 17.43 -21.84 0.51
C THR A 29 17.93 -23.27 0.50
N ASN A 30 18.28 -23.80 1.66
CA ASN A 30 18.63 -25.21 1.83
C ASN A 30 17.78 -25.81 2.96
N GLU A 31 16.56 -26.21 2.60
CA GLU A 31 15.58 -26.74 3.54
C GLU A 31 15.51 -28.26 3.47
N SER A 32 15.19 -28.90 4.59
CA SER A 32 15.13 -30.38 4.68
C SER A 32 14.13 -31.01 3.69
N VAL A 33 13.02 -30.30 3.43
CA VAL A 33 11.91 -30.79 2.59
C VAL A 33 12.17 -30.61 1.10
N MET A 34 12.81 -29.51 0.70
CA MET A 34 13.01 -29.18 -0.72
C MET A 34 14.47 -29.30 -1.19
N GLY A 35 15.40 -29.47 -0.26
CA GLY A 35 16.83 -29.42 -0.52
C GLY A 35 17.31 -28.03 -0.92
N LEU A 36 18.42 -28.02 -1.66
CA LEU A 36 19.01 -26.81 -2.23
C LEU A 36 18.12 -26.27 -3.35
N HIS A 37 17.57 -25.07 -3.16
CA HIS A 37 16.68 -24.43 -4.11
C HIS A 37 17.07 -22.97 -4.35
N ILE A 38 17.04 -22.55 -5.62
CA ILE A 38 17.25 -21.15 -6.01
C ILE A 38 15.91 -20.51 -6.29
N TRP A 39 15.73 -19.30 -5.77
CA TRP A 39 14.53 -18.50 -5.93
C TRP A 39 14.82 -17.29 -6.80
N ASP A 40 14.03 -17.11 -7.85
CA ASP A 40 14.06 -15.93 -8.68
C ASP A 40 12.74 -15.14 -8.62
N VAL A 41 12.69 -14.05 -9.39
CA VAL A 41 11.57 -13.11 -9.40
C VAL A 41 10.22 -13.79 -9.69
N VAL A 42 10.16 -14.87 -10.47
CA VAL A 42 8.89 -15.52 -10.79
C VAL A 42 8.38 -16.39 -9.65
N ASP A 43 9.25 -16.78 -8.72
CA ASP A 43 8.88 -17.61 -7.58
C ASP A 43 8.47 -16.80 -6.34
N TYR A 44 9.11 -15.66 -6.10
CA TYR A 44 8.88 -14.88 -4.87
C TYR A 44 8.03 -13.61 -5.06
N VAL A 45 7.65 -13.21 -6.28
CA VAL A 45 6.85 -12.00 -6.53
C VAL A 45 5.42 -12.32 -6.95
N PHE A 46 4.44 -11.71 -6.27
CA PHE A 46 3.02 -11.94 -6.53
C PHE A 46 2.22 -10.62 -6.59
N PRO A 47 1.34 -10.40 -7.60
CA PRO A 47 1.27 -11.13 -8.84
C PRO A 47 2.49 -10.82 -9.75
N PRO A 48 2.86 -11.71 -10.68
CA PRO A 48 4.03 -11.53 -11.54
C PRO A 48 3.86 -10.44 -12.60
N GLN A 49 2.65 -9.90 -12.79
CA GLN A 49 2.35 -8.91 -13.83
C GLN A 49 3.02 -7.55 -13.58
N GLY A 50 3.46 -7.27 -12.35
CA GLY A 50 4.14 -6.02 -12.01
C GLY A 50 3.18 -4.83 -11.94
N ASP A 51 2.11 -4.96 -11.16
CA ASP A 51 1.13 -3.92 -10.89
C ASP A 51 1.62 -2.97 -9.75
N SER A 52 0.83 -1.94 -9.46
CA SER A 52 0.96 -1.01 -8.35
C SER A 52 0.90 -1.65 -6.96
N SER A 53 0.36 -2.87 -6.84
CA SER A 53 0.31 -3.64 -5.60
C SER A 53 0.93 -5.02 -5.83
N PHE A 54 1.97 -5.35 -5.07
CA PHE A 54 2.67 -6.62 -5.20
C PHE A 54 3.26 -7.08 -3.86
N VAL A 55 3.55 -8.37 -3.75
CA VAL A 55 4.08 -9.03 -2.56
C VAL A 55 5.43 -9.64 -2.91
N VAL A 56 6.40 -9.43 -2.03
CA VAL A 56 7.68 -10.12 -2.05
C VAL A 56 7.68 -11.15 -0.93
N MET A 57 7.73 -12.43 -1.30
CA MET A 57 7.85 -13.53 -0.34
C MET A 57 9.19 -13.44 0.37
N THR A 58 9.12 -13.49 1.70
CA THR A 58 10.29 -13.45 2.60
C THR A 58 10.42 -14.72 3.42
N ASN A 59 9.30 -15.42 3.64
CA ASN A 59 9.26 -16.65 4.40
C ASN A 59 8.09 -17.52 3.90
N PHE A 60 8.15 -18.83 4.10
CA PHE A 60 7.08 -19.72 3.68
C PHE A 60 7.07 -21.03 4.46
N ILE A 61 5.91 -21.68 4.49
CA ILE A 61 5.74 -23.07 4.92
C ILE A 61 5.28 -23.85 3.69
N VAL A 62 5.91 -24.99 3.43
CA VAL A 62 5.62 -25.84 2.27
C VAL A 62 5.07 -27.19 2.73
N THR A 63 4.00 -27.65 2.08
CA THR A 63 3.42 -28.98 2.28
C THR A 63 3.36 -29.69 0.93
N PRO A 64 4.40 -30.49 0.58
CA PRO A 64 4.47 -31.19 -0.70
C PRO A 64 3.59 -32.43 -0.72
N GLY A 65 3.26 -32.90 -1.93
CA GLY A 65 2.64 -34.21 -2.11
C GLY A 65 1.21 -34.32 -1.61
N GLN A 66 0.50 -33.20 -1.42
CA GLN A 66 -0.91 -33.26 -1.05
C GLN A 66 -1.71 -33.95 -2.14
N LYS A 67 -2.53 -34.94 -1.75
CA LYS A 67 -3.47 -35.64 -2.64
C LYS A 67 -4.85 -35.68 -2.01
N GLN A 68 -5.89 -35.85 -2.82
CA GLN A 68 -7.24 -36.07 -2.31
C GLN A 68 -7.31 -37.42 -1.60
N GLY A 69 -7.75 -37.42 -0.34
CA GLY A 69 -7.83 -38.62 0.47
C GLY A 69 -8.35 -38.34 1.87
N THR A 70 -8.19 -39.32 2.77
CA THR A 70 -8.50 -39.16 4.19
C THR A 70 -7.24 -39.08 5.04
N CYS A 71 -7.25 -38.20 6.02
CA CYS A 71 -6.17 -38.02 6.98
C CYS A 71 -6.70 -37.39 8.28
N PRO A 72 -5.96 -37.52 9.40
CA PRO A 72 -6.29 -36.79 10.62
C PRO A 72 -6.18 -35.26 10.39
N GLU A 73 -7.11 -34.50 10.97
CA GLU A 73 -7.07 -33.03 11.04
C GLU A 73 -6.01 -32.55 12.04
N LEU A 74 -5.65 -31.26 12.00
CA LEU A 74 -4.80 -30.64 13.01
C LEU A 74 -5.41 -30.66 14.43
N PRO A 75 -4.59 -30.83 15.48
CA PRO A 75 -5.04 -30.80 16.88
C PRO A 75 -5.84 -29.55 17.27
N ASP A 76 -5.47 -28.39 16.76
CA ASP A 76 -6.11 -27.12 17.11
C ASP A 76 -7.50 -26.95 16.45
N ALA A 77 -7.71 -27.58 15.29
CA ALA A 77 -8.91 -27.38 14.49
C ALA A 77 -10.04 -28.39 14.79
N GLY A 78 -9.69 -29.57 15.32
CA GLY A 78 -10.65 -30.65 15.55
C GLY A 78 -10.14 -31.76 16.47
N PRO A 79 -9.86 -31.46 17.75
CA PRO A 79 -9.53 -32.50 18.74
C PRO A 79 -10.78 -33.36 19.00
N CYS A 80 -10.58 -34.67 19.19
CA CYS A 80 -11.67 -35.58 19.50
C CYS A 80 -11.23 -36.64 20.51
N SER A 81 -12.19 -37.17 21.27
CA SER A 81 -11.97 -38.34 22.13
C SER A 81 -12.69 -39.57 21.57
N GLN A 82 -13.85 -39.37 20.96
CA GLN A 82 -14.70 -40.41 20.38
C GLN A 82 -15.23 -40.01 19.01
N ASP A 83 -15.66 -40.98 18.21
CA ASP A 83 -16.21 -40.77 16.86
C ASP A 83 -17.44 -39.83 16.85
N SER A 84 -18.22 -39.80 17.93
CA SER A 84 -19.38 -38.91 18.09
C SER A 84 -19.03 -37.43 18.11
N ASP A 85 -17.79 -37.08 18.45
CA ASP A 85 -17.33 -35.68 18.47
C ASP A 85 -17.16 -35.15 17.03
N CYS A 86 -16.97 -36.06 16.07
CA CYS A 86 -16.72 -35.76 14.68
C CYS A 86 -18.04 -35.79 13.89
N ASN A 87 -18.57 -34.61 13.57
CA ASN A 87 -19.82 -34.50 12.83
C ASN A 87 -19.60 -34.77 11.34
N LYS A 88 -20.02 -35.96 10.86
CA LYS A 88 -19.88 -36.35 9.45
C LYS A 88 -20.46 -35.31 8.49
N GLY A 89 -19.68 -34.95 7.47
CA GLY A 89 -20.07 -34.02 6.41
C GLY A 89 -20.03 -32.54 6.82
N LYS A 90 -19.64 -32.22 8.06
CA LYS A 90 -19.36 -30.84 8.48
C LYS A 90 -17.88 -30.52 8.35
N TYR A 91 -17.58 -29.24 8.15
CA TYR A 91 -16.22 -28.70 8.23
C TYR A 91 -16.13 -27.72 9.40
N SER A 92 -14.95 -27.63 10.02
CA SER A 92 -14.63 -26.59 11.01
C SER A 92 -14.16 -25.33 10.28
N ARG A 93 -14.37 -24.14 10.87
CA ARG A 93 -13.85 -22.88 10.29
C ARG A 93 -12.32 -22.86 10.20
N GLN A 94 -11.65 -23.56 11.12
CA GLN A 94 -10.20 -23.73 11.14
C GLN A 94 -9.76 -25.06 10.49
N GLY A 95 -10.71 -25.90 10.07
CA GLY A 95 -10.43 -27.20 9.46
C GLY A 95 -10.05 -27.08 7.99
N GLN A 96 -9.31 -28.07 7.50
CA GLN A 96 -8.79 -28.14 6.14
C GLN A 96 -9.56 -29.14 5.25
N GLY A 97 -10.62 -29.77 5.78
CA GLY A 97 -11.48 -30.68 5.02
C GLY A 97 -12.83 -30.98 5.67
N LEU A 98 -13.55 -31.93 5.08
CA LEU A 98 -14.86 -32.39 5.56
C LEU A 98 -14.68 -33.58 6.51
N MET A 99 -15.23 -33.51 7.71
CA MET A 99 -15.13 -34.59 8.69
C MET A 99 -15.84 -35.86 8.17
N THR A 100 -15.17 -37.01 8.26
CA THR A 100 -15.74 -38.32 7.87
C THR A 100 -16.64 -38.92 8.96
N GLY A 101 -16.49 -38.44 10.20
CA GLY A 101 -17.19 -38.92 11.39
C GLY A 101 -16.40 -39.93 12.23
N LYS A 102 -15.09 -40.09 11.97
CA LYS A 102 -14.20 -40.95 12.76
C LYS A 102 -13.19 -40.12 13.55
N CYS A 103 -12.84 -40.58 14.74
CA CYS A 103 -11.79 -40.02 15.58
C CYS A 103 -10.53 -40.89 15.47
N VAL A 104 -9.46 -40.35 14.87
CA VAL A 104 -8.24 -41.09 14.55
C VAL A 104 -7.03 -40.51 15.29
N HIS A 105 -5.97 -41.30 15.44
CA HIS A 105 -4.72 -40.82 16.05
C HIS A 105 -3.98 -39.91 15.07
N PHE A 106 -3.75 -38.65 15.45
CA PHE A 106 -2.85 -37.73 14.74
C PHE A 106 -1.39 -38.06 15.08
N ASN A 107 -1.12 -38.27 16.37
CA ASN A 107 0.15 -38.78 16.88
C ASN A 107 -0.10 -39.79 18.01
N SER A 108 0.96 -40.28 18.66
CA SER A 108 0.84 -41.29 19.73
C SER A 108 -0.01 -40.84 20.93
N SER A 109 -0.15 -39.53 21.16
CA SER A 109 -0.81 -38.95 22.35
C SER A 109 -2.11 -38.20 22.05
N VAL A 110 -2.32 -37.76 20.81
CA VAL A 110 -3.40 -36.84 20.41
C VAL A 110 -4.26 -37.49 19.33
N LYS A 111 -5.58 -37.43 19.52
CA LYS A 111 -6.59 -37.85 18.56
C LYS A 111 -7.31 -36.64 17.96
N THR A 112 -7.57 -36.70 16.67
CA THR A 112 -8.28 -35.67 15.91
C THR A 112 -9.27 -36.29 14.94
N CYS A 113 -10.25 -35.50 14.52
CA CYS A 113 -11.23 -35.98 13.56
C CYS A 113 -10.57 -36.30 12.22
N GLU A 114 -10.93 -37.44 11.63
CA GLU A 114 -10.56 -37.76 10.26
C GLU A 114 -11.34 -36.87 9.30
N ILE A 115 -10.65 -36.29 8.34
CA ILE A 115 -11.22 -35.45 7.29
C ILE A 115 -10.99 -36.05 5.91
N PHE A 116 -11.86 -35.72 4.96
CA PHE A 116 -11.64 -35.90 3.53
C PHE A 116 -11.25 -34.55 2.92
N GLY A 117 -10.09 -34.50 2.27
CA GLY A 117 -9.53 -33.29 1.70
C GLY A 117 -8.13 -33.50 1.13
N TRP A 118 -7.33 -32.43 1.10
CA TRP A 118 -5.94 -32.47 0.66
C TRP A 118 -5.03 -32.98 1.79
N CYS A 119 -4.53 -34.19 1.64
CA CYS A 119 -3.74 -34.90 2.64
C CYS A 119 -2.29 -35.11 2.18
N PRO A 120 -1.29 -34.93 3.05
CA PRO A 120 -1.41 -34.52 4.47
C PRO A 120 -1.82 -33.05 4.63
N VAL A 121 -2.47 -32.72 5.75
CA VAL A 121 -2.83 -31.35 6.10
C VAL A 121 -1.59 -30.48 6.32
N GLU A 122 -1.72 -29.18 6.05
CA GLU A 122 -0.67 -28.20 6.37
C GLU A 122 -0.49 -28.12 7.88
N VAL A 123 0.75 -28.20 8.38
CA VAL A 123 1.08 -27.96 9.79
C VAL A 123 1.70 -26.57 9.89
N ASP A 124 1.03 -25.65 10.57
CA ASP A 124 1.44 -24.24 10.64
C ASP A 124 1.82 -23.73 12.03
N ASP A 125 2.02 -24.66 12.98
CA ASP A 125 2.38 -24.41 14.37
C ASP A 125 3.68 -23.59 14.54
N HIS A 126 4.64 -23.78 13.61
CA HIS A 126 5.97 -23.18 13.68
C HIS A 126 6.30 -22.44 12.38
N VAL A 127 6.28 -21.11 12.45
CA VAL A 127 6.79 -20.25 11.37
C VAL A 127 8.32 -20.19 11.48
N PRO A 128 9.08 -20.48 10.41
CA PRO A 128 10.53 -20.41 10.44
C PRO A 128 11.04 -19.04 10.90
N SER A 129 11.96 -19.03 11.88
CA SER A 129 12.61 -17.83 12.40
C SER A 129 14.08 -18.14 12.71
N PRO A 130 15.06 -17.52 12.03
CA PRO A 130 14.94 -16.38 11.10
C PRO A 130 14.22 -16.72 9.79
N ALA A 131 13.76 -15.68 9.08
CA ALA A 131 13.07 -15.83 7.80
C ALA A 131 13.96 -16.49 6.73
N LEU A 132 13.37 -17.39 5.93
CA LEU A 132 14.10 -18.19 4.94
C LEU A 132 14.74 -17.37 3.82
N LEU A 133 14.09 -16.29 3.35
CA LEU A 133 14.58 -15.42 2.28
C LEU A 133 15.05 -14.08 2.85
N SER A 134 15.96 -14.09 3.83
CA SER A 134 16.52 -12.87 4.44
C SER A 134 17.26 -11.98 3.44
N GLU A 135 17.89 -12.57 2.42
CA GLU A 135 18.56 -11.83 1.33
C GLU A 135 17.62 -10.97 0.48
N ALA A 136 16.30 -11.13 0.63
CA ALA A 136 15.31 -10.25 0.01
C ALA A 136 15.50 -8.77 0.41
N GLU A 137 16.17 -8.48 1.53
CA GLU A 137 16.52 -7.12 1.94
C GLU A 137 17.36 -6.38 0.88
N LYS A 138 18.23 -7.10 0.17
CA LYS A 138 19.13 -6.57 -0.86
C LYS A 138 18.54 -6.60 -2.27
N PHE A 139 17.30 -7.04 -2.41
CA PHE A 139 16.66 -7.06 -3.71
C PHE A 139 16.36 -5.64 -4.18
N THR A 140 16.34 -5.48 -5.50
CA THR A 140 16.13 -4.17 -6.12
C THR A 140 14.76 -4.12 -6.78
N LEU A 141 14.02 -3.05 -6.49
CA LEU A 141 12.74 -2.70 -7.07
C LEU A 141 12.95 -1.57 -8.07
N PHE A 142 12.59 -1.78 -9.33
CA PHE A 142 12.56 -0.74 -10.34
C PHE A 142 11.13 -0.31 -10.60
N ILE A 143 10.81 0.97 -10.36
CA ILE A 143 9.48 1.53 -10.55
C ILE A 143 9.47 2.38 -11.83
N LYS A 144 8.57 2.04 -12.76
CA LYS A 144 8.21 2.92 -13.87
C LYS A 144 6.87 3.56 -13.56
N ASN A 145 6.84 4.88 -13.49
CA ASN A 145 5.61 5.62 -13.31
C ASN A 145 5.43 6.63 -14.45
N SER A 146 4.24 6.62 -15.05
CA SER A 146 3.79 7.60 -16.04
C SER A 146 2.54 8.28 -15.52
N ILE A 147 2.49 9.60 -15.62
CA ILE A 147 1.34 10.41 -15.24
C ILE A 147 0.91 11.29 -16.41
N THR A 148 -0.37 11.65 -16.43
CA THR A 148 -0.93 12.64 -17.35
C THR A 148 -1.89 13.54 -16.59
N PHE A 149 -1.80 14.84 -16.85
CA PHE A 149 -2.77 15.85 -16.44
C PHE A 149 -3.70 16.10 -17.65
N PRO A 150 -4.87 15.44 -17.74
CA PRO A 150 -5.69 15.42 -18.95
C PRO A 150 -6.20 16.82 -19.35
N ARG A 151 -6.55 17.67 -18.38
CA ARG A 151 -7.05 19.03 -18.63
C ARG A 151 -5.99 19.88 -19.31
N PHE A 152 -4.72 19.71 -18.90
CA PHE A 152 -3.60 20.47 -19.46
C PHE A 152 -2.88 19.76 -20.62
N LYS A 153 -3.25 18.51 -20.91
CA LYS A 153 -2.63 17.64 -21.93
C LYS A 153 -1.11 17.50 -21.74
N VAL A 154 -0.67 17.46 -20.49
CA VAL A 154 0.75 17.28 -20.13
C VAL A 154 0.95 15.87 -19.59
N SER A 155 1.86 15.11 -20.22
CA SER A 155 2.26 13.79 -19.75
C SER A 155 3.70 13.80 -19.26
N ARG A 156 3.97 13.09 -18.17
CA ARG A 156 5.29 13.03 -17.53
C ARG A 156 5.62 11.60 -17.09
N ARG A 157 6.91 11.31 -16.92
CA ARG A 157 7.42 10.02 -16.43
C ARG A 157 8.46 10.27 -15.36
N ASN A 158 8.62 9.33 -14.44
CA ASN A 158 9.66 9.40 -13.40
C ASN A 158 11.09 9.24 -13.96
N LEU A 159 11.23 8.68 -15.16
CA LEU A 159 12.46 8.70 -15.96
C LEU A 159 12.65 10.09 -16.60
N VAL A 160 12.97 11.08 -15.78
CA VAL A 160 13.21 12.47 -16.21
C VAL A 160 14.50 12.61 -17.02
N GLU A 161 14.74 13.77 -17.63
CA GLU A 161 15.84 13.98 -18.59
C GLU A 161 17.24 13.69 -18.00
N SER A 162 17.44 13.89 -16.69
CA SER A 162 18.69 13.57 -16.01
C SER A 162 18.93 12.06 -15.82
N VAL A 163 17.90 11.23 -15.98
CA VAL A 163 17.95 9.78 -15.80
C VAL A 163 18.38 9.12 -17.12
N THR A 164 19.68 9.01 -17.32
CA THR A 164 20.27 8.38 -18.50
C THR A 164 20.42 6.87 -18.35
N LYS A 165 20.66 6.14 -19.45
CA LYS A 165 20.95 4.69 -19.40
C LYS A 165 22.19 4.35 -18.56
N GLN A 166 23.20 5.22 -18.54
CA GLN A 166 24.41 5.01 -17.72
C GLN A 166 24.12 5.23 -16.24
N TYR A 167 23.31 6.26 -15.92
CA TYR A 167 22.84 6.51 -14.56
C TYR A 167 22.02 5.34 -14.02
N LEU A 168 21.04 4.85 -14.79
CA LEU A 168 20.18 3.71 -14.41
C LEU A 168 20.93 2.40 -14.12
N LYS A 169 22.15 2.22 -14.66
CA LYS A 169 22.95 1.02 -14.39
C LYS A 169 23.64 1.04 -13.02
N LYS A 170 23.81 2.22 -12.43
CA LYS A 170 24.63 2.42 -11.23
C LYS A 170 23.86 3.07 -10.08
N CYS A 171 22.78 3.78 -10.36
CA CYS A 171 22.05 4.50 -9.34
C CYS A 171 21.26 3.52 -8.45
N THR A 172 21.22 3.86 -7.17
CA THR A 172 20.28 3.34 -6.19
C THR A 172 19.66 4.55 -5.52
N TYR A 173 18.36 4.52 -5.32
CA TYR A 173 17.63 5.63 -4.72
C TYR A 173 18.15 5.93 -3.32
N HIS A 174 18.34 7.23 -3.07
CA HIS A 174 18.56 7.75 -1.74
C HIS A 174 17.98 9.16 -1.67
N LYS A 175 17.29 9.47 -0.58
CA LYS A 175 16.51 10.73 -0.44
C LYS A 175 17.32 12.00 -0.68
N VAL A 176 18.62 11.99 -0.35
CA VAL A 176 19.49 13.18 -0.45
C VAL A 176 20.42 13.14 -1.66
N THR A 177 21.03 12.00 -1.96
CA THR A 177 22.07 11.91 -3.00
C THR A 177 21.50 11.60 -4.38
N ASP A 178 20.48 10.75 -4.45
CA ASP A 178 19.96 10.18 -5.70
C ASP A 178 18.42 10.11 -5.69
N SER A 179 17.77 11.23 -5.36
CA SER A 179 16.32 11.33 -5.16
C SER A 179 15.48 11.10 -6.43
N LEU A 180 16.12 11.05 -7.61
CA LEU A 180 15.46 10.80 -8.89
C LEU A 180 15.73 9.39 -9.43
N CYS A 181 16.53 8.57 -8.73
CA CYS A 181 16.76 7.20 -9.16
C CYS A 181 15.48 6.36 -8.95
N PRO A 182 14.99 5.65 -9.98
CA PRO A 182 13.80 4.81 -9.89
C PRO A 182 14.08 3.37 -9.42
N VAL A 183 15.31 3.08 -8.98
CA VAL A 183 15.75 1.75 -8.51
C VAL A 183 15.96 1.84 -7.00
N PHE A 184 15.28 0.98 -6.25
CA PHE A 184 15.22 1.04 -4.79
C PHE A 184 15.65 -0.30 -4.19
N ASP A 185 16.40 -0.27 -3.09
CA ASP A 185 16.65 -1.45 -2.28
C ASP A 185 15.46 -1.69 -1.34
N LEU A 186 14.98 -2.93 -1.24
CA LEU A 186 13.82 -3.25 -0.39
C LEU A 186 14.10 -2.94 1.08
N GLY A 187 15.31 -3.23 1.57
CA GLY A 187 15.73 -2.88 2.93
C GLY A 187 15.69 -1.38 3.19
N TYR A 188 16.09 -0.56 2.21
CA TYR A 188 16.02 0.90 2.33
C TYR A 188 14.58 1.40 2.44
N ILE A 189 13.68 0.88 1.59
CA ILE A 189 12.24 1.22 1.63
C ILE A 189 11.65 0.90 3.01
N VAL A 190 11.90 -0.31 3.52
CA VAL A 190 11.36 -0.75 4.81
C VAL A 190 11.93 0.10 5.95
N LYS A 191 13.23 0.40 5.92
CA LYS A 191 13.88 1.23 6.93
C LYS A 191 13.33 2.67 6.95
N GLU A 192 13.18 3.31 5.79
CA GLU A 192 12.63 4.66 5.69
C GLU A 192 11.14 4.72 6.06
N SER A 193 10.43 3.60 5.94
CA SER A 193 9.04 3.48 6.42
C SER A 193 8.91 3.44 7.94
N GLY A 194 10.03 3.34 8.67
CA GLY A 194 10.08 3.23 10.13
C GLY A 194 9.98 1.79 10.66
N GLN A 195 10.06 0.78 9.78
CA GLN A 195 9.94 -0.64 10.12
C GLN A 195 11.29 -1.37 10.07
N ASN A 196 11.35 -2.57 10.66
CA ASN A 196 12.55 -3.42 10.65
C ASN A 196 12.33 -4.63 9.74
N PHE A 197 13.19 -4.78 8.72
CA PHE A 197 13.08 -5.82 7.71
C PHE A 197 13.09 -7.24 8.30
N THR A 198 13.98 -7.52 9.27
CA THR A 198 14.13 -8.86 9.83
C THR A 198 12.87 -9.35 10.53
N PHE A 199 12.21 -8.48 11.29
CA PHE A 199 10.94 -8.82 11.97
C PHE A 199 9.79 -8.93 10.98
N LEU A 200 9.73 -8.00 10.02
CA LEU A 200 8.70 -7.99 8.98
C LEU A 200 8.80 -9.23 8.08
N ALA A 201 10.02 -9.72 7.82
CA ALA A 201 10.27 -10.87 6.97
C ALA A 201 9.70 -12.19 7.53
N VAL A 202 9.59 -12.33 8.85
CA VAL A 202 9.11 -13.58 9.49
C VAL A 202 7.60 -13.76 9.30
N LYS A 203 6.81 -12.73 9.62
CA LYS A 203 5.33 -12.79 9.60
C LYS A 203 4.70 -12.07 8.40
N GLY A 204 5.50 -11.36 7.61
CA GLY A 204 5.05 -10.46 6.55
C GLY A 204 4.52 -9.14 7.09
N GLY A 205 4.17 -8.24 6.18
CA GLY A 205 3.54 -6.96 6.51
C GLY A 205 3.28 -6.11 5.28
N VAL A 206 2.93 -4.84 5.48
CA VAL A 206 2.53 -3.93 4.39
C VAL A 206 3.29 -2.61 4.47
N VAL A 207 3.85 -2.20 3.34
CA VAL A 207 4.59 -0.95 3.16
C VAL A 207 3.98 -0.14 2.01
N GLY A 208 3.68 1.12 2.28
CA GLY A 208 3.20 2.08 1.28
C GLY A 208 4.35 2.85 0.66
N ILE A 209 4.34 2.98 -0.66
CA ILE A 209 5.25 3.84 -1.42
C ILE A 209 4.43 4.93 -2.09
N THR A 210 4.55 6.16 -1.60
CA THR A 210 3.86 7.31 -2.19
C THR A 210 4.76 7.99 -3.22
N ILE A 211 4.22 8.25 -4.41
CA ILE A 211 4.87 9.04 -5.47
C ILE A 211 4.05 10.30 -5.69
N ASP A 212 4.55 11.43 -5.18
CA ASP A 212 3.88 12.72 -5.27
C ASP A 212 4.36 13.52 -6.47
N TRP A 213 3.40 14.01 -7.26
CA TRP A 213 3.60 14.92 -8.39
C TRP A 213 2.88 16.24 -8.15
N ASN A 214 3.53 17.16 -7.44
CA ASN A 214 3.02 18.52 -7.27
C ASN A 214 3.70 19.46 -8.27
N CYS A 215 3.00 19.77 -9.35
CA CYS A 215 3.59 20.42 -10.51
C CYS A 215 2.97 21.78 -10.79
N ASP A 216 3.81 22.81 -10.81
CA ASP A 216 3.43 24.12 -11.30
C ASP A 216 3.78 24.22 -12.80
N LEU A 217 2.74 24.18 -13.64
CA LEU A 217 2.87 24.18 -15.10
C LEU A 217 3.00 25.59 -15.69
N ASP A 218 3.05 26.63 -14.86
CA ASP A 218 3.51 27.95 -15.30
C ASP A 218 5.02 27.96 -15.51
N TRP A 219 5.73 27.06 -14.81
CA TRP A 219 7.14 26.80 -15.02
C TRP A 219 7.36 25.70 -16.07
N PRO A 220 8.56 25.64 -16.68
CA PRO A 220 8.91 24.55 -17.58
C PRO A 220 8.74 23.17 -16.93
N VAL A 221 8.18 22.22 -17.69
CA VAL A 221 7.82 20.87 -17.23
C VAL A 221 8.99 20.08 -16.60
N ARG A 222 10.25 20.45 -16.88
CA ARG A 222 11.45 19.86 -16.24
C ARG A 222 11.49 20.01 -14.71
N TYR A 223 10.78 20.99 -14.14
CA TYR A 223 10.69 21.18 -12.69
C TYR A 223 9.62 20.29 -12.04
N CYS A 224 8.69 19.74 -12.85
CA CYS A 224 7.74 18.72 -12.42
C CYS A 224 8.49 17.39 -12.28
N LYS A 225 8.84 17.05 -11.04
CA LYS A 225 9.61 15.86 -10.66
C LYS A 225 8.87 15.09 -9.57
N PRO A 226 9.01 13.76 -9.52
CA PRO A 226 8.39 12.96 -8.48
C PRO A 226 9.11 13.13 -7.15
N ILE A 227 8.37 13.04 -6.06
CA ILE A 227 8.90 12.92 -4.70
C ILE A 227 8.44 11.57 -4.16
N TYR A 228 9.37 10.77 -3.67
CA TYR A 228 9.06 9.46 -3.08
C TYR A 228 9.01 9.53 -1.57
N GLN A 229 8.00 8.92 -0.98
CA GLN A 229 7.84 8.76 0.47
C GLN A 229 7.46 7.32 0.80
N PHE A 230 7.86 6.86 1.98
CA PHE A 230 7.64 5.48 2.42
C PHE A 230 6.92 5.49 3.76
N HIS A 231 5.93 4.62 3.92
CA HIS A 231 5.07 4.59 5.09
C HIS A 231 4.84 3.14 5.54
N GLY A 232 5.01 2.87 6.83
CA GLY A 232 4.52 1.63 7.42
C GLY A 232 3.00 1.68 7.48
N LEU A 233 2.31 0.84 6.70
CA LEU A 233 0.83 0.80 6.67
C LEU A 233 0.26 -0.18 7.70
N TYR A 234 1.13 -0.89 8.40
CA TYR A 234 0.78 -1.87 9.42
C TYR A 234 1.07 -1.30 10.81
N ASN A 235 0.06 -1.32 11.69
CA ASN A 235 0.21 -0.95 13.09
C ASN A 235 0.11 -2.21 13.97
N ASP A 236 1.11 -2.45 14.80
CA ASP A 236 1.31 -3.68 15.57
C ASP A 236 0.37 -3.80 16.79
N ASP A 237 -0.46 -2.79 17.04
CA ASP A 237 -1.30 -2.66 18.23
C ASP A 237 -2.43 -3.70 18.35
N SER A 238 -2.68 -4.50 17.30
CA SER A 238 -3.71 -5.55 17.33
C SER A 238 -3.10 -6.95 17.20
N ASN A 239 -3.08 -7.68 18.32
CA ASN A 239 -2.60 -9.07 18.42
C ASN A 239 -3.46 -10.11 17.66
N VAL A 240 -4.50 -9.68 16.93
CA VAL A 240 -5.52 -10.57 16.36
C VAL A 240 -5.05 -11.22 15.04
N SER A 241 -4.22 -10.53 14.24
CA SER A 241 -3.69 -11.08 12.99
C SER A 241 -2.35 -10.43 12.63
N PRO A 242 -1.25 -10.76 13.35
CA PRO A 242 0.07 -10.18 13.08
C PRO A 242 0.59 -10.56 11.69
N GLY A 243 0.82 -9.54 10.86
CA GLY A 243 1.55 -9.65 9.60
C GLY A 243 0.69 -9.83 8.34
N PHE A 244 1.30 -10.32 7.27
CA PHE A 244 0.65 -10.55 5.98
C PHE A 244 1.06 -11.91 5.41
N ASN A 245 0.06 -12.77 5.18
CA ASN A 245 0.25 -14.09 4.61
C ASN A 245 -0.90 -14.48 3.68
N PHE A 246 -0.61 -15.40 2.76
CA PHE A 246 -1.61 -16.01 1.90
C PHE A 246 -1.17 -17.43 1.51
N ARG A 247 -2.12 -18.23 1.02
CA ARG A 247 -1.86 -19.60 0.56
C ARG A 247 -2.03 -19.70 -0.95
N TYR A 248 -1.13 -20.42 -1.61
CA TYR A 248 -1.28 -20.82 -3.00
C TYR A 248 -0.77 -22.24 -3.21
N ALA A 249 -1.19 -22.89 -4.30
CA ALA A 249 -0.77 -24.26 -4.58
C ALA A 249 -0.27 -24.41 -6.02
N LYS A 250 0.78 -25.23 -6.18
CA LYS A 250 1.28 -25.69 -7.47
C LYS A 250 0.72 -27.09 -7.73
N TYR A 251 -0.16 -27.24 -8.72
CA TYR A 251 -0.81 -28.51 -9.05
C TYR A 251 0.03 -29.31 -10.05
N TYR A 252 0.10 -30.63 -9.87
CA TYR A 252 0.84 -31.53 -10.74
C TYR A 252 0.22 -32.94 -10.72
N LYS A 253 0.60 -33.78 -11.69
CA LYS A 253 0.22 -35.19 -11.74
C LYS A 253 1.43 -36.07 -11.52
N GLU A 254 1.27 -37.08 -10.67
CA GLU A 254 2.30 -38.09 -10.39
C GLU A 254 1.62 -39.45 -10.30
N ASP A 255 2.09 -40.43 -11.07
CA ASP A 255 1.50 -41.78 -11.18
C ASP A 255 -0.01 -41.78 -11.51
N GLY A 256 -0.45 -40.83 -12.35
CA GLY A 256 -1.86 -40.66 -12.72
C GLY A 256 -2.76 -40.07 -11.62
N MET A 257 -2.21 -39.78 -10.44
CA MET A 257 -2.92 -39.12 -9.35
C MET A 257 -2.69 -37.60 -9.39
N ASP A 258 -3.77 -36.84 -9.19
CA ASP A 258 -3.69 -35.40 -9.00
C ASP A 258 -3.11 -35.07 -7.62
N LYS A 259 -2.00 -34.33 -7.63
CA LYS A 259 -1.31 -33.85 -6.43
C LYS A 259 -1.14 -32.33 -6.48
N ARG A 260 -0.84 -31.74 -5.33
CA ARG A 260 -0.40 -30.34 -5.24
C ARG A 260 0.65 -30.16 -4.17
N THR A 261 1.50 -29.15 -4.38
CA THR A 261 2.35 -28.61 -3.34
C THR A 261 1.72 -27.32 -2.85
N LEU A 262 1.33 -27.29 -1.59
CA LEU A 262 0.75 -26.12 -0.94
C LEU A 262 1.86 -25.27 -0.34
N TYR A 263 1.74 -23.95 -0.53
CA TYR A 263 2.61 -22.95 0.06
C TYR A 263 1.77 -21.99 0.89
N LYS A 264 2.10 -21.84 2.17
CA LYS A 264 1.70 -20.69 2.98
C LYS A 264 2.84 -19.69 2.93
N VAL A 265 2.61 -18.57 2.26
CA VAL A 265 3.59 -17.52 2.02
C VAL A 265 3.41 -16.42 3.05
N PHE A 266 4.53 -16.00 3.63
CA PHE A 266 4.64 -14.76 4.40
C PHE A 266 5.52 -13.81 3.59
N GLY A 267 5.07 -12.56 3.45
CA GLY A 267 5.75 -11.63 2.59
C GLY A 267 5.42 -10.18 2.89
N ILE A 268 6.22 -9.30 2.32
CA ILE A 268 6.02 -7.87 2.42
C ILE A 268 5.23 -7.44 1.19
N ARG A 269 4.02 -6.92 1.43
CA ARG A 269 3.19 -6.29 0.41
C ARG A 269 3.60 -4.82 0.26
N PHE A 270 3.92 -4.43 -0.96
CA PHE A 270 4.20 -3.06 -1.33
C PHE A 270 3.03 -2.50 -2.14
N ASP A 271 2.47 -1.39 -1.67
CA ASP A 271 1.40 -0.67 -2.34
C ASP A 271 1.91 0.70 -2.80
N ILE A 272 1.97 0.90 -4.12
CA ILE A 272 2.41 2.14 -4.75
C ILE A 272 1.22 3.06 -4.97
N LEU A 273 1.21 4.18 -4.26
CA LEU A 273 0.17 5.19 -4.28
C LEU A 273 0.71 6.40 -5.04
N VAL A 274 0.11 6.72 -6.19
CA VAL A 274 0.53 7.88 -6.99
C VAL A 274 -0.46 9.00 -6.76
N ASN A 275 0.03 10.10 -6.21
CA ASN A 275 -0.75 11.31 -6.01
C ASN A 275 -0.19 12.43 -6.88
N GLY A 276 -1.04 13.36 -7.30
CA GLY A 276 -0.57 14.50 -8.05
C GLY A 276 -1.61 15.55 -8.31
N LYS A 277 -1.13 16.79 -8.34
CA LYS A 277 -1.89 17.98 -8.67
C LYS A 277 -1.02 18.84 -9.58
N ALA A 278 -1.62 19.32 -10.66
CA ALA A 278 -1.01 20.36 -11.48
C ALA A 278 -1.79 21.65 -11.33
N GLY A 279 -1.07 22.76 -11.24
CA GLY A 279 -1.63 24.11 -11.38
C GLY A 279 -1.13 24.74 -12.66
N LYS A 280 -2.00 25.43 -13.39
CA LYS A 280 -1.64 26.24 -14.56
C LYS A 280 -2.48 27.51 -14.56
N PHE A 281 -1.87 28.64 -14.93
CA PHE A 281 -2.52 29.93 -15.07
C PHE A 281 -3.81 29.81 -15.90
N ASP A 282 -4.88 30.36 -15.35
CA ASP A 282 -6.18 30.44 -16.01
C ASP A 282 -6.85 31.78 -15.64
N ILE A 283 -7.37 32.46 -16.65
CA ILE A 283 -7.97 33.79 -16.51
C ILE A 283 -9.27 33.75 -15.68
N ILE A 284 -10.02 32.64 -15.73
CA ILE A 284 -11.29 32.50 -15.02
C ILE A 284 -11.11 32.54 -13.49
N PRO A 285 -10.30 31.66 -12.86
CA PRO A 285 -10.06 31.72 -11.42
C PRO A 285 -9.30 33.00 -11.02
N THR A 286 -8.45 33.54 -11.90
CA THR A 286 -7.79 34.84 -11.68
C THR A 286 -8.81 35.97 -11.48
N MET A 287 -9.73 36.17 -12.44
CA MET A 287 -10.75 37.22 -12.36
C MET A 287 -11.72 36.99 -11.20
N THR A 288 -12.09 35.73 -10.94
CA THR A 288 -12.97 35.36 -9.82
C THR A 288 -12.32 35.70 -8.47
N THR A 289 -11.01 35.42 -8.32
CA THR A 289 -10.25 35.73 -7.10
C THR A 289 -10.09 37.23 -6.91
N ILE A 290 -9.84 37.99 -7.98
CA ILE A 290 -9.78 39.46 -7.92
C ILE A 290 -11.14 40.04 -7.52
N GLY A 291 -12.23 39.60 -8.16
CA GLY A 291 -13.59 40.06 -7.84
C GLY A 291 -13.98 39.76 -6.39
N SER A 292 -13.70 38.54 -5.91
CA SER A 292 -13.91 38.16 -4.51
C SER A 292 -13.05 38.99 -3.55
N GLY A 293 -11.80 39.26 -3.92
CA GLY A 293 -10.89 40.12 -3.19
C GLY A 293 -11.36 41.57 -3.10
N ILE A 294 -11.98 42.12 -4.15
CA ILE A 294 -12.59 43.46 -4.11
C ILE A 294 -13.81 43.46 -3.20
N GLY A 295 -14.64 42.42 -3.27
CA GLY A 295 -15.83 42.28 -2.43
C GLY A 295 -15.51 42.30 -0.93
N ILE A 296 -14.38 41.73 -0.50
CA ILE A 296 -13.99 41.71 0.91
C ILE A 296 -13.72 43.10 1.50
N PHE A 297 -13.33 44.09 0.69
CA PHE A 297 -13.14 45.46 1.17
C PHE A 297 -14.46 46.09 1.66
N GLY A 298 -15.61 45.61 1.18
CA GLY A 298 -16.92 46.00 1.71
C GLY A 298 -17.15 45.58 3.16
N VAL A 299 -16.49 44.54 3.65
CA VAL A 299 -16.61 44.13 5.06
C VAL A 299 -15.92 45.15 5.98
N ALA A 300 -14.82 45.76 5.52
CA ALA A 300 -14.11 46.77 6.29
C ALA A 300 -14.96 48.03 6.50
N SER A 301 -15.72 48.47 5.49
CA SER A 301 -16.60 49.64 5.65
C SER A 301 -17.72 49.38 6.65
N VAL A 302 -18.32 48.18 6.63
CA VAL A 302 -19.34 47.77 7.61
C VAL A 302 -18.78 47.74 9.03
N LEU A 303 -17.58 47.18 9.22
CA LEU A 303 -16.91 47.16 10.54
C LEU A 303 -16.56 48.57 11.02
N CYS A 304 -16.00 49.41 10.14
CA CYS A 304 -15.69 50.81 10.45
C CYS A 304 -16.96 51.59 10.82
N ASP A 305 -18.05 51.39 10.09
CA ASP A 305 -19.35 51.99 10.39
C ASP A 305 -19.88 51.52 11.75
N LEU A 306 -19.76 50.24 12.07
CA LEU A 306 -20.17 49.69 13.35
C LEU A 306 -19.39 50.33 14.50
N LEU A 307 -18.06 50.40 14.37
CA LEU A 307 -17.16 51.03 15.35
C LEU A 307 -17.48 52.52 15.54
N LEU A 308 -17.59 53.25 14.42
CA LEU A 308 -17.77 54.71 14.43
C LEU A 308 -19.15 55.13 14.95
N LEU A 309 -20.19 54.36 14.64
CA LEU A 309 -21.56 54.69 15.05
C LEU A 309 -21.92 54.16 16.44
N HIS A 310 -21.24 53.14 16.98
CA HIS A 310 -21.66 52.52 18.24
C HIS A 310 -20.65 52.67 19.38
N PHE A 311 -19.35 52.65 19.08
CA PHE A 311 -18.30 52.53 20.11
C PHE A 311 -17.50 53.82 20.35
N LEU A 312 -17.43 54.75 19.40
CA LEU A 312 -16.69 56.00 19.56
C LEU A 312 -17.44 57.06 20.39
N GLN A 313 -16.70 57.86 21.18
CA GLN A 313 -17.27 58.91 22.04
C GLN A 313 -18.07 59.97 21.27
N GLY A 314 -17.68 60.28 20.02
CA GLY A 314 -18.40 61.21 19.14
C GLY A 314 -19.57 60.62 18.35
N ARG A 315 -20.07 59.43 18.72
CA ARG A 315 -21.05 58.66 17.93
C ARG A 315 -22.32 59.43 17.52
N ASP A 316 -22.85 60.28 18.39
CA ASP A 316 -24.13 60.96 18.14
C ASP A 316 -23.98 62.02 17.03
N TYR A 317 -22.84 62.71 16.99
CA TYR A 317 -22.48 63.61 15.89
C TYR A 317 -22.39 62.85 14.56
N TYR A 318 -21.73 61.70 14.53
CA TYR A 318 -21.60 60.91 13.30
C TYR A 318 -22.92 60.29 12.84
N LYS A 319 -23.78 59.83 13.75
CA LYS A 319 -25.13 59.34 13.42
C LYS A 319 -25.97 60.43 12.76
N GLN A 320 -25.95 61.66 13.29
CA GLN A 320 -26.69 62.79 12.72
C GLN A 320 -26.20 63.17 11.32
N LYS A 321 -24.90 63.02 11.04
CA LYS A 321 -24.35 63.31 9.70
C LYS A 321 -24.61 62.20 8.70
N LYS A 322 -24.68 60.94 9.15
CA LYS A 322 -24.91 59.77 8.28
C LYS A 322 -26.38 59.52 7.96
N PHE A 323 -27.27 59.63 8.95
CA PHE A 323 -28.68 59.30 8.79
C PHE A 323 -29.52 60.57 8.66
N LYS A 324 -30.33 60.65 7.61
CA LYS A 324 -31.43 61.61 7.48
C LYS A 324 -32.73 60.83 7.62
N TYR A 325 -33.50 61.11 8.66
CA TYR A 325 -34.79 60.48 8.87
C TYR A 325 -35.81 61.14 7.93
N ALA A 326 -36.54 60.32 7.17
CA ALA A 326 -37.69 60.77 6.41
C ALA A 326 -38.95 60.41 7.21
N GLU A 327 -39.84 61.38 7.39
CA GLU A 327 -41.17 61.12 7.94
C GLU A 327 -42.06 60.58 6.82
N GLN A 328 -42.75 59.46 7.08
CA GLN A 328 -43.84 59.03 6.20
C GLN A 328 -45.05 59.89 6.53
N GLU A 329 -45.54 60.65 5.56
CA GLU A 329 -46.82 61.35 5.67
C GLU A 329 -47.94 60.31 5.88
N PRO A 330 -48.88 60.57 6.81
CA PRO A 330 -49.90 59.62 7.24
C PRO A 330 -50.96 59.28 6.18
#